data_AF-A0A409WEU3-F1
#
_entry.id   AF-A0A409WEU3-F1
#
_cell.length_a   1.000
_cell.length_b   1.000
_cell.length_c   1.000
_cell.angle_alpha   90.00
_cell.angle_beta   90.00
_cell.angle_gamma   90.00
#
_symmetry.space_group_name_H-M   'P 1'
#
loop_
_entity.id
_entity.type
_entity.pdbx_description
1 polymer ?
#
loop_
_entity_poly.entity_id
_entity_poly.type
_entity_poly.pdbx_seq_one_letter_code
_entity_poly.pdbx_strand_id
1 'polypeptide(L)'
;MPSNPVISTTKLILMHASLAYLTDEIRTLDDIIHNPSSSRKPFLPNEILLMIRGWLFPSMTAQLIEKSVAALEVYEQSLCEMLCSDCLAYNVDIYGPDIWNWEQFSCACTPAGNEDPHEHRSARINGRQRQEHYYHEPIINSKATPDVTILDKHFADAGDWLESYLSNEAARMVSRIRRRGKAYLLAEPSESGTWSLTSVDIWEVVGSVLREFDCEAVTDKEHIECDTVQVIPLQRHMPSDMGRLCGKPEPVMTQEDLDWRTQAALHLAARDMGLSLEYPETAGFDATGTRRPFVNPKFTRRLCWPNAMPHSHHTGSSKDMTDTFGMLRVLTSLAGACLSLPISCATFVLTILCFYSKRPLRIF
;
A
#
# COMPACT_ATOMS: atom_id res chain seq x y z
N MET A 1 12.36 28.69 18.80
CA MET A 1 11.50 28.37 17.65
C MET A 1 10.89 27.01 17.95
N PRO A 2 9.58 26.90 18.21
CA PRO A 2 8.94 25.59 18.36
C PRO A 2 9.08 24.81 17.04
N SER A 3 9.49 23.55 17.11
CA SER A 3 9.55 22.66 15.95
C SER A 3 8.13 22.31 15.53
N ASN A 4 7.79 22.48 14.25
CA ASN A 4 6.50 22.05 13.72
C ASN A 4 6.30 20.55 13.98
N PRO A 5 5.09 20.09 14.33
CA PRO A 5 4.81 18.67 14.45
C PRO A 5 5.05 17.99 13.09
N VAL A 6 5.76 16.86 13.10
CA VAL A 6 6.08 16.09 11.90
C VAL A 6 5.75 14.63 12.15
N ILE A 7 5.20 13.97 11.13
CA ILE A 7 5.06 12.50 11.11
C ILE A 7 6.07 11.95 10.11
N SER A 8 6.94 11.06 10.57
CA SER A 8 7.85 10.31 9.71
C SER A 8 7.20 8.98 9.32
N THR A 9 7.19 8.66 8.04
CA THR A 9 6.77 7.37 7.49
C THR A 9 7.70 6.98 6.34
N THR A 10 7.65 5.74 5.86
CA THR A 10 8.44 5.38 4.67
C THR A 10 7.71 5.80 3.41
N LYS A 11 8.48 6.15 2.37
CA LYS A 11 7.98 6.45 1.02
C LYS A 11 7.04 5.35 0.51
N LEU A 12 7.45 4.09 0.67
CA LEU A 12 6.66 2.94 0.24
C LEU A 12 5.32 2.84 0.97
N ILE A 13 5.28 2.99 2.30
CA ILE A 13 4.00 2.96 3.04
C ILE A 13 3.07 4.04 2.51
N LEU A 14 3.59 5.26 2.34
CA LEU A 14 2.77 6.40 1.93
C LEU A 14 2.16 6.17 0.55
N MET A 15 2.94 5.70 -0.42
CA MET A 15 2.43 5.38 -1.76
C MET A 15 1.34 4.28 -1.74
N HIS A 16 1.57 3.19 -1.00
CA HIS A 16 0.57 2.10 -0.90
C HIS A 16 -0.68 2.54 -0.13
N ALA A 17 -0.53 3.36 0.91
CA ALA A 17 -1.64 3.93 1.66
C ALA A 17 -2.49 4.86 0.79
N SER A 18 -1.86 5.71 -0.01
CA SER A 18 -2.58 6.57 -0.96
C SER A 18 -3.32 5.76 -2.04
N LEU A 19 -2.73 4.68 -2.56
CA LEU A 19 -3.44 3.78 -3.47
C LEU A 19 -4.60 3.05 -2.77
N ALA A 20 -4.41 2.59 -1.52
CA ALA A 20 -5.46 1.96 -0.73
C ALA A 20 -6.64 2.91 -0.52
N TYR A 21 -6.36 4.19 -0.27
CA TYR A 21 -7.38 5.24 -0.15
C TYR A 21 -8.24 5.40 -1.41
N LEU A 22 -7.63 5.22 -2.59
CA LEU A 22 -8.31 5.31 -3.87
C LEU A 22 -9.11 4.06 -4.26
N THR A 23 -9.02 2.96 -3.50
CA THR A 23 -9.78 1.75 -3.78
C THR A 23 -11.29 1.98 -3.71
N ASP A 24 -12.05 1.22 -4.49
CA ASP A 24 -13.49 1.38 -4.57
C ASP A 24 -14.18 1.05 -3.25
N GLU A 25 -13.61 0.10 -2.49
CA GLU A 25 -14.06 -0.37 -1.20
C GLU A 25 -14.01 0.76 -0.16
N ILE A 26 -12.85 1.41 -0.03
CA ILE A 26 -12.66 2.53 0.91
C ILE A 26 -13.53 3.71 0.52
N ARG A 27 -13.54 4.08 -0.76
CA ARG A 27 -14.33 5.22 -1.24
C ARG A 27 -15.83 5.01 -1.08
N THR A 28 -16.32 3.80 -1.35
CA THR A 28 -17.75 3.50 -1.16
C THR A 28 -18.11 3.60 0.30
N LEU A 29 -17.25 3.11 1.20
CA LEU A 29 -17.47 3.23 2.63
C LEU A 29 -17.43 4.71 3.09
N ASP A 30 -16.49 5.49 2.60
CA ASP A 30 -16.39 6.93 2.90
C ASP A 30 -17.59 7.70 2.35
N ASP A 31 -18.09 7.37 1.16
CA ASP A 31 -19.32 7.94 0.61
C ASP A 31 -20.54 7.66 1.51
N ILE A 32 -20.65 6.44 2.06
CA ILE A 32 -21.74 6.07 2.98
C ILE A 32 -21.63 6.85 4.30
N ILE A 33 -20.42 7.01 4.84
CA ILE A 33 -20.16 7.71 6.10
C ILE A 33 -20.47 9.21 5.97
N HIS A 34 -20.01 9.86 4.89
CA HIS A 34 -20.12 11.32 4.72
C HIS A 34 -21.47 11.75 4.14
N ASN A 35 -22.12 10.92 3.34
CA ASN A 35 -23.39 11.25 2.67
C ASN A 35 -24.53 10.31 3.10
N PRO A 36 -24.92 10.30 4.40
CA PRO A 36 -25.97 9.41 4.90
C PRO A 36 -27.32 9.65 4.22
N SER A 37 -27.55 10.85 3.67
CA SER A 37 -28.77 11.26 2.96
C SER A 37 -28.97 10.61 1.60
N SER A 38 -27.89 10.12 0.97
CA SER A 38 -27.95 9.54 -0.39
C SER A 38 -28.42 8.08 -0.38
N SER A 39 -28.16 7.36 0.72
CA SER A 39 -28.64 6.00 0.91
C SER A 39 -29.93 6.01 1.73
N ARG A 40 -30.92 5.18 1.35
CA ARG A 40 -32.12 4.98 2.15
C ARG A 40 -31.70 4.42 3.52
N LYS A 41 -31.59 5.29 4.53
CA LYS A 41 -31.19 5.01 5.93
C LYS A 41 -30.07 3.96 6.06
N PRO A 42 -28.79 4.37 6.24
CA PRO A 42 -27.72 3.39 6.45
C PRO A 42 -28.09 2.45 7.60
N PHE A 43 -27.97 1.15 7.37
CA PHE A 43 -28.39 0.11 8.32
C PHE A 43 -27.48 0.03 9.55
N LEU A 44 -26.31 0.67 9.51
CA LEU A 44 -25.31 0.61 10.57
C LEU A 44 -25.05 2.01 11.15
N PRO A 45 -24.87 2.11 12.49
CA PRO A 45 -24.37 3.34 13.12
C PRO A 45 -22.99 3.74 12.57
N ASN A 46 -22.72 5.05 12.52
CA ASN A 46 -21.46 5.59 11.99
C ASN A 46 -20.23 5.06 12.74
N GLU A 47 -20.35 4.79 14.04
CA GLU A 47 -19.28 4.24 14.87
C GLU A 47 -18.83 2.88 14.34
N ILE A 48 -19.78 2.03 13.91
CA ILE A 48 -19.49 0.72 13.34
C ILE A 48 -18.85 0.87 11.96
N LEU A 49 -19.32 1.81 11.14
CA LEU A 49 -18.73 2.07 9.82
C LEU A 49 -17.28 2.59 9.94
N LEU A 50 -17.01 3.47 10.90
CA LEU A 50 -15.65 3.95 11.19
C LEU A 50 -14.74 2.84 11.72
N MET A 51 -15.27 1.92 12.53
CA MET A 51 -14.53 0.73 12.94
C MET A 51 -14.19 -0.15 11.74
N ILE A 52 -15.17 -0.46 10.87
CA ILE A 52 -14.95 -1.24 9.65
C ILE A 52 -13.88 -0.57 8.79
N ARG A 53 -13.98 0.74 8.59
CA ARG A 53 -12.99 1.54 7.85
C ARG A 53 -11.59 1.39 8.43
N GLY A 54 -11.46 1.49 9.75
CA GLY A 54 -10.18 1.36 10.46
C GLY A 54 -9.51 0.00 10.32
N TRP A 55 -10.28 -1.07 10.07
CA TRP A 55 -9.74 -2.41 9.76
C TRP A 55 -9.50 -2.62 8.27
N LEU A 56 -10.43 -2.15 7.44
CA LEU A 56 -10.42 -2.35 6.00
C LEU A 56 -9.23 -1.62 5.35
N PHE A 57 -9.00 -0.37 5.74
CA PHE A 57 -7.98 0.46 5.12
C PHE A 57 -6.58 -0.17 5.22
N PRO A 58 -6.06 -0.49 6.41
CA PRO A 58 -4.72 -1.06 6.49
C PRO A 58 -4.64 -2.48 5.88
N SER A 59 -5.74 -3.24 5.89
CA SER A 59 -5.79 -4.55 5.23
C SER A 59 -5.60 -4.39 3.72
N MET A 60 -6.21 -3.37 3.12
CA MET A 60 -6.01 -3.04 1.70
C MET A 60 -4.59 -2.55 1.44
N THR A 61 -4.03 -1.71 2.32
CA THR A 61 -2.62 -1.29 2.23
C THR A 61 -1.68 -2.50 2.26
N ALA A 62 -1.86 -3.42 3.21
CA ALA A 62 -1.04 -4.63 3.33
C ALA A 62 -1.15 -5.53 2.08
N GLN A 63 -2.35 -5.72 1.53
CA GLN A 63 -2.54 -6.49 0.30
C GLN A 63 -1.85 -5.84 -0.91
N LEU A 64 -1.89 -4.50 -1.02
CA LEU A 64 -1.19 -3.79 -2.09
C LEU A 64 0.33 -3.93 -1.97
N ILE A 65 0.86 -3.91 -0.73
CA ILE A 65 2.27 -4.17 -0.45
C ILE A 65 2.65 -5.60 -0.83
N GLU A 66 1.88 -6.60 -0.40
CA GLU A 66 2.13 -8.00 -0.76
C GLU A 66 2.13 -8.20 -2.28
N LYS A 67 1.16 -7.58 -2.97
CA LYS A 67 1.06 -7.63 -4.43
C LYS A 67 2.26 -6.96 -5.12
N SER A 68 2.75 -5.84 -4.60
CA SER A 68 3.88 -5.14 -5.21
C SER A 68 5.21 -5.84 -4.97
N VAL A 69 5.41 -6.43 -3.78
CA VAL A 69 6.54 -7.32 -3.48
C VAL A 69 6.55 -8.53 -4.41
N ALA A 70 5.42 -9.22 -4.55
CA ALA A 70 5.32 -10.37 -5.47
C ALA A 70 5.58 -9.96 -6.93
N ALA A 71 5.14 -8.76 -7.34
CA ALA A 71 5.42 -8.24 -8.67
C ALA A 71 6.91 -7.93 -8.87
N LEU A 72 7.59 -7.38 -7.84
CA LEU A 72 9.03 -7.12 -7.85
C LEU A 72 9.82 -8.43 -7.98
N GLU A 73 9.46 -9.47 -7.21
CA GLU A 73 10.09 -10.79 -7.30
C GLU A 73 9.96 -11.40 -8.71
N VAL A 74 8.79 -11.28 -9.33
CA VAL A 74 8.58 -11.74 -10.72
C VAL A 74 9.45 -10.95 -11.70
N TYR A 75 9.60 -9.64 -11.49
CA TYR A 75 10.46 -8.81 -12.32
C TYR A 75 11.94 -9.17 -12.15
N GLU A 76 12.43 -9.29 -10.91
CA GLU A 76 13.79 -9.74 -10.59
C GLU A 76 14.07 -11.12 -11.21
N GLN A 77 13.13 -12.06 -11.12
CA GLN A 77 13.24 -13.36 -11.76
C GLN A 77 13.33 -13.24 -13.28
N SER A 78 12.53 -12.36 -13.90
CA SER A 78 12.60 -12.13 -15.34
C SER A 78 13.93 -11.49 -15.78
N LEU A 79 14.53 -10.63 -14.93
CA LEU A 79 15.88 -10.12 -15.13
C LEU A 79 16.88 -11.28 -15.13
N CYS A 80 16.84 -12.13 -14.10
CA CYS A 80 17.71 -13.31 -14.01
C CYS A 80 17.59 -14.24 -15.22
N GLU A 81 16.37 -14.46 -15.73
CA GLU A 81 16.10 -15.31 -16.89
C GLU A 81 16.63 -14.75 -18.22
N MET A 82 16.87 -13.44 -18.32
CA MET A 82 17.50 -12.84 -19.50
C MET A 82 19.01 -13.10 -19.59
N LEU A 83 19.61 -13.60 -18.52
CA LEU A 83 21.05 -13.84 -18.43
C LEU A 83 21.35 -15.30 -18.72
N CYS A 84 22.47 -15.55 -19.41
CA CYS A 84 23.00 -16.90 -19.45
C CYS A 84 23.54 -17.29 -18.05
N SER A 85 23.68 -18.60 -17.81
CA SER A 85 24.21 -19.15 -16.56
C SER A 85 25.54 -18.53 -16.15
N ASP A 86 26.40 -18.25 -17.12
CA ASP A 86 27.77 -17.78 -16.88
C ASP A 86 27.78 -16.30 -16.48
N CYS A 87 26.94 -15.49 -17.13
CA CYS A 87 26.75 -14.08 -16.76
C CYS A 87 26.10 -13.94 -15.38
N LEU A 88 25.11 -14.79 -15.08
CA LEU A 88 24.48 -14.80 -13.75
C LEU A 88 25.48 -15.20 -12.66
N ALA A 89 26.28 -16.26 -12.91
CA ALA A 89 27.33 -16.69 -11.97
C ALA A 89 28.37 -15.58 -11.74
N TYR A 90 28.83 -14.94 -12.82
CA TYR A 90 29.74 -13.80 -12.73
C TYR A 90 29.14 -12.63 -11.92
N ASN A 91 27.86 -12.30 -12.15
CA ASN A 91 27.20 -11.25 -11.40
C ASN A 91 27.19 -11.58 -9.89
N VAL A 92 26.80 -12.81 -9.54
CA VAL A 92 26.78 -13.28 -8.16
C VAL A 92 28.17 -13.23 -7.52
N ASP A 93 29.22 -13.59 -8.26
CA ASP A 93 30.59 -13.60 -7.75
C ASP A 93 31.18 -12.19 -7.52
N ILE A 94 30.81 -11.20 -8.36
CA ILE A 94 31.38 -9.86 -8.33
C ILE A 94 30.54 -8.86 -7.53
N TYR A 95 29.22 -8.85 -7.77
CA TYR A 95 28.29 -7.89 -7.19
C TYR A 95 27.44 -8.48 -6.05
N GLY A 96 27.50 -9.80 -5.86
CA GLY A 96 26.68 -10.50 -4.88
C GLY A 96 25.30 -10.89 -5.43
N PRO A 97 24.40 -11.38 -4.56
CA PRO A 97 23.08 -11.88 -4.97
C PRO A 97 22.10 -10.78 -5.40
N ASP A 98 22.46 -9.51 -5.21
CA ASP A 98 21.62 -8.36 -5.55
C ASP A 98 21.75 -8.01 -7.04
N ILE A 99 20.67 -8.27 -7.79
CA ILE A 99 20.60 -8.04 -9.23
C ILE A 99 20.62 -6.55 -9.60
N TRP A 100 20.27 -5.66 -8.67
CA TRP A 100 20.13 -4.23 -8.92
C TRP A 100 21.47 -3.49 -9.00
N ASN A 101 22.53 -4.03 -8.40
CA ASN A 101 23.87 -3.41 -8.44
C ASN A 101 24.58 -3.58 -9.78
N TRP A 102 23.93 -4.21 -10.76
CA TRP A 102 24.57 -4.51 -12.03
C TRP A 102 24.35 -3.42 -13.09
N GLU A 103 25.33 -2.52 -13.20
CA GLU A 103 25.28 -1.37 -14.13
C GLU A 103 25.25 -1.75 -15.63
N GLN A 104 25.70 -2.96 -15.99
CA GLN A 104 25.85 -3.40 -17.38
C GLN A 104 25.00 -4.64 -17.65
N PHE A 105 23.68 -4.47 -17.64
CA PHE A 105 22.69 -5.51 -17.93
C PHE A 105 22.70 -6.01 -19.40
N SER A 106 23.84 -5.92 -20.07
CA SER A 106 24.04 -6.37 -21.44
C SER A 106 24.81 -7.69 -21.40
N CYS A 107 24.12 -8.81 -21.58
CA CYS A 107 24.81 -10.09 -21.73
C CYS A 107 25.69 -10.05 -22.99
N ALA A 108 27.00 -9.97 -22.81
CA ALA A 108 27.97 -10.04 -23.92
C ALA A 108 28.02 -11.43 -24.57
N CYS A 109 27.36 -12.43 -23.97
CA CYS A 109 27.06 -13.70 -24.62
C CYS A 109 25.92 -13.52 -25.63
N THR A 110 26.06 -12.57 -26.56
CA THR A 110 25.46 -12.82 -27.87
C THR A 110 26.10 -14.11 -28.37
N PRO A 111 25.31 -15.09 -28.84
CA PRO A 111 25.90 -16.23 -29.51
C PRO A 111 26.76 -15.63 -30.61
N ALA A 112 28.08 -15.70 -30.45
CA ALA A 112 29.02 -15.32 -31.47
C ALA A 112 28.50 -16.03 -32.70
N GLY A 113 28.01 -15.25 -33.67
CA GLY A 113 27.48 -15.82 -34.89
C GLY A 113 28.57 -16.73 -35.40
N ASN A 114 28.34 -18.04 -35.28
CA ASN A 114 28.97 -18.97 -36.17
C ASN A 114 28.39 -18.57 -37.52
N GLU A 115 29.07 -17.62 -38.17
CA GLU A 115 29.10 -17.50 -39.60
C GLU A 115 29.70 -18.82 -40.12
N ASP A 116 28.95 -19.91 -40.00
CA ASP A 116 29.00 -20.96 -41.01
C ASP A 116 28.12 -20.44 -42.16
N PRO A 117 28.71 -20.02 -43.30
CA PRO A 117 27.97 -19.42 -44.41
C PRO A 117 27.00 -20.39 -45.09
N HIS A 118 27.04 -21.67 -44.72
CA HIS A 118 26.24 -22.72 -45.28
C HIS A 118 25.86 -23.71 -44.17
N GLU A 119 24.58 -24.08 -44.14
CA GLU A 119 24.01 -25.11 -43.26
C GLU A 119 23.63 -24.62 -41.84
N HIS A 120 22.38 -24.17 -41.68
CA HIS A 120 21.36 -25.03 -41.05
C HIS A 120 19.98 -24.36 -41.11
N ARG A 121 19.35 -24.63 -42.25
CA ARG A 121 17.91 -24.76 -42.40
C ARG A 121 17.40 -25.77 -41.35
N SER A 122 16.38 -25.36 -40.58
CA SER A 122 15.51 -26.19 -39.72
C SER A 122 15.84 -26.32 -38.23
N ALA A 123 15.72 -25.22 -37.47
CA ALA A 123 15.22 -25.26 -36.08
C ALA A 123 14.39 -24.01 -35.69
N ARG A 124 13.81 -23.30 -36.67
CA ARG A 124 12.53 -22.61 -36.45
C ARG A 124 11.47 -23.72 -36.43
N ILE A 125 10.56 -23.71 -35.45
CA ILE A 125 9.49 -24.70 -35.11
C ILE A 125 9.87 -25.42 -33.80
N ASN A 126 9.64 -24.87 -32.59
CA ASN A 126 8.36 -24.95 -31.88
C ASN A 126 8.33 -24.12 -30.56
N GLY A 127 8.53 -22.79 -30.62
CA GLY A 127 8.30 -21.91 -29.45
C GLY A 127 6.94 -21.20 -29.43
N ARG A 128 6.14 -21.31 -30.50
CA ARG A 128 4.97 -20.45 -30.73
C ARG A 128 3.64 -21.16 -30.95
N GLN A 129 3.55 -22.49 -30.76
CA GLN A 129 2.33 -23.23 -31.16
C GLN A 129 2.03 -24.44 -30.27
N ARG A 130 1.92 -24.22 -28.95
CA ARG A 130 1.21 -25.14 -28.03
C ARG A 130 0.74 -24.38 -26.78
N GLN A 131 -0.15 -23.42 -26.99
CA GLN A 131 -1.02 -22.90 -25.94
C GLN A 131 -2.43 -22.65 -26.48
N GLU A 132 -2.89 -23.53 -27.38
CA GLU A 132 -4.29 -23.67 -27.73
C GLU A 132 -4.75 -25.03 -27.20
N HIS A 133 -5.89 -25.03 -26.50
CA HIS A 133 -6.60 -26.19 -25.95
C HIS A 133 -5.97 -26.88 -24.73
N TYR A 134 -6.11 -26.28 -23.55
CA TYR A 134 -6.71 -26.93 -22.36
C TYR A 134 -6.89 -25.84 -21.30
N TYR A 135 -8.16 -25.44 -21.09
CA TYR A 135 -8.78 -24.80 -19.92
C TYR A 135 -9.98 -23.97 -20.44
N HIS A 136 -11.08 -24.67 -20.71
CA HIS A 136 -12.40 -24.08 -20.59
C HIS A 136 -12.73 -24.08 -19.10
N GLU A 137 -12.46 -22.96 -18.41
CA GLU A 137 -13.26 -22.55 -17.25
C GLU A 137 -13.68 -21.09 -17.45
N PRO A 138 -14.90 -20.71 -17.04
CA PRO A 138 -15.46 -19.42 -17.39
C PRO A 138 -14.99 -18.30 -16.44
N ILE A 139 -14.53 -17.21 -17.06
CA ILE A 139 -14.90 -15.81 -16.78
C ILE A 139 -14.86 -15.38 -15.29
N ILE A 140 -13.83 -14.61 -14.92
CA ILE A 140 -13.89 -13.17 -14.53
C ILE A 140 -12.44 -12.71 -14.25
N ASN A 141 -12.04 -11.60 -14.89
CA ASN A 141 -10.83 -10.78 -14.70
C ASN A 141 -9.54 -11.19 -15.46
N SER A 142 -9.37 -10.50 -16.58
CA SER A 142 -8.19 -10.42 -17.45
C SER A 142 -6.85 -10.41 -16.69
N LYS A 143 -6.12 -11.53 -16.78
CA LYS A 143 -4.65 -11.51 -16.72
C LYS A 143 -4.16 -10.71 -17.92
N ALA A 144 -3.90 -9.42 -17.71
CA ALA A 144 -2.97 -8.71 -18.56
C ALA A 144 -1.63 -9.44 -18.40
N THR A 145 -1.24 -10.22 -19.41
CA THR A 145 0.17 -10.58 -19.55
C THR A 145 0.93 -9.26 -19.53
N PRO A 146 1.87 -9.05 -18.59
CA PRO A 146 2.64 -7.81 -18.55
C PRO A 146 3.23 -7.59 -19.94
N ASP A 147 2.89 -6.46 -20.54
CA ASP A 147 3.33 -6.10 -21.87
C ASP A 147 4.86 -6.10 -21.87
N VAL A 148 5.47 -6.91 -22.73
CA VAL A 148 6.93 -7.15 -22.79
C VAL A 148 7.70 -5.86 -23.13
N THR A 149 6.99 -4.79 -23.49
CA THR A 149 7.51 -3.42 -23.65
C THR A 149 8.05 -2.78 -22.36
N ILE A 150 7.78 -3.37 -21.18
CA ILE A 150 8.36 -2.90 -19.90
C ILE A 150 9.87 -3.22 -19.80
N LEU A 151 10.38 -4.16 -20.60
CA LEU A 151 11.76 -4.64 -20.51
C LEU A 151 12.82 -3.65 -21.01
N ASP A 152 12.41 -2.65 -21.79
CA ASP A 152 13.33 -1.65 -22.35
C ASP A 152 13.71 -0.53 -21.34
N LYS A 153 13.01 -0.45 -20.20
CA LYS A 153 13.34 0.49 -19.13
C LYS A 153 14.26 -0.17 -18.11
N HIS A 154 15.53 0.24 -18.14
CA HIS A 154 16.44 -0.01 -17.02
C HIS A 154 16.08 0.92 -15.86
N PHE A 155 15.83 0.34 -14.70
CA PHE A 155 15.65 1.06 -13.44
C PHE A 155 16.99 1.04 -12.69
N ALA A 156 17.31 2.12 -11.97
CA ALA A 156 18.56 2.20 -11.22
C ALA A 156 18.53 1.27 -10.00
N ASP A 157 17.37 1.12 -9.37
CA ASP A 157 17.16 0.26 -8.22
C ASP A 157 15.72 -0.29 -8.15
N ALA A 158 15.47 -1.13 -7.14
CA ALA A 158 14.15 -1.70 -6.85
C ALA A 158 13.11 -0.65 -6.48
N GLY A 159 13.52 0.47 -5.88
CA GLY A 159 12.66 1.58 -5.48
C GLY A 159 12.09 2.32 -6.69
N ASP A 160 12.94 2.67 -7.64
CA ASP A 160 12.59 3.28 -8.93
C ASP A 160 11.62 2.39 -9.72
N TRP A 161 11.89 1.09 -9.78
CA TRP A 161 10.99 0.12 -10.40
C TRP A 161 9.61 0.12 -9.71
N LEU A 162 9.61 0.09 -8.38
CA LEU A 162 8.40 0.04 -7.58
C LEU A 162 7.58 1.33 -7.72
N GLU A 163 8.21 2.50 -7.76
CA GLU A 163 7.56 3.77 -8.09
C GLU A 163 6.90 3.74 -9.46
N SER A 164 7.59 3.20 -10.47
CA SER A 164 7.02 3.06 -11.81
C SER A 164 5.84 2.08 -11.83
N TYR A 165 5.96 0.95 -11.14
CA TYR A 165 4.88 -0.03 -10.99
C TYR A 165 3.64 0.58 -10.31
N LEU A 166 3.84 1.31 -9.21
CA LEU A 166 2.77 1.97 -8.46
C LEU A 166 2.17 3.14 -9.24
N SER A 167 2.95 3.88 -10.03
CA SER A 167 2.46 4.90 -10.95
C SER A 167 1.54 4.30 -12.02
N ASN A 168 1.90 3.14 -12.58
CA ASN A 168 1.04 2.41 -13.51
C ASN A 168 -0.26 1.89 -12.85
N GLU A 169 -0.20 1.46 -11.58
CA GLU A 169 -1.39 1.08 -10.82
C GLU A 169 -2.28 2.30 -10.49
N ALA A 170 -1.68 3.43 -10.09
CA ALA A 170 -2.34 4.72 -9.90
C ALA A 170 -3.08 5.16 -11.16
N ALA A 171 -2.42 5.15 -12.32
CA ALA A 171 -3.01 5.51 -13.60
C ALA A 171 -4.25 4.63 -13.91
N ARG A 172 -4.17 3.32 -13.61
CA ARG A 172 -5.29 2.39 -13.77
C ARG A 172 -6.45 2.70 -12.82
N MET A 173 -6.18 3.02 -11.55
CA MET A 173 -7.20 3.39 -10.57
C MET A 173 -7.88 4.72 -10.92
N VAL A 174 -7.10 5.77 -11.20
CA VAL A 174 -7.57 7.10 -11.61
C VAL A 174 -8.45 7.00 -12.87
N SER A 175 -8.05 6.18 -13.84
CA SER A 175 -8.86 5.92 -15.04
C SER A 175 -10.23 5.31 -14.73
N ARG A 176 -10.31 4.38 -13.77
CA ARG A 176 -11.59 3.78 -13.34
C ARG A 176 -12.47 4.81 -12.64
N ILE A 177 -11.89 5.62 -11.76
CA ILE A 177 -12.57 6.68 -11.02
C ILE A 177 -13.19 7.68 -12.00
N ARG A 178 -12.41 8.12 -13.00
CA ARG A 178 -12.87 9.05 -14.03
C ARG A 178 -14.03 8.49 -14.85
N ARG A 179 -13.97 7.21 -15.23
CA ARG A 179 -15.07 6.56 -15.97
C ARG A 179 -16.38 6.49 -15.20
N ARG A 180 -16.33 6.50 -13.85
CA ARG A 180 -17.52 6.50 -12.98
C ARG A 180 -18.13 7.89 -12.78
N GLY A 181 -17.58 8.93 -13.41
CA GLY A 181 -18.07 10.31 -13.26
C GLY A 181 -17.74 10.94 -11.91
N LYS A 182 -16.92 10.30 -11.07
CA LYS A 182 -16.45 10.84 -9.79
C LYS A 182 -15.16 11.65 -9.95
N ALA A 183 -15.08 12.44 -11.02
CA ALA A 183 -13.89 13.22 -11.35
C ALA A 183 -13.61 14.34 -10.33
N TYR A 184 -14.64 14.86 -9.66
CA TYR A 184 -14.55 15.93 -8.66
C TYR A 184 -13.73 15.58 -7.42
N LEU A 185 -13.43 14.29 -7.18
CA LEU A 185 -12.67 13.85 -6.02
C LEU A 185 -11.16 13.86 -6.23
N LEU A 186 -10.69 13.98 -7.48
CA LEU A 186 -9.30 14.32 -7.74
C LEU A 186 -9.29 15.82 -7.91
N ALA A 187 -8.86 16.54 -6.86
CA ALA A 187 -8.78 18.00 -6.89
C ALA A 187 -8.10 18.41 -8.20
N GLU A 188 -8.79 19.26 -8.99
CA GLU A 188 -8.16 19.82 -10.19
C GLU A 188 -6.87 20.49 -9.74
N PRO A 189 -5.72 20.09 -10.29
CA PRO A 189 -4.46 20.68 -9.89
C PRO A 189 -4.51 22.16 -10.26
N SER A 190 -4.03 22.98 -9.35
CA SER A 190 -4.06 24.44 -9.41
C SER A 190 -3.83 25.00 -10.82
N GLU A 191 -4.91 25.51 -11.42
CA GLU A 191 -5.06 26.40 -12.60
C GLU A 191 -4.20 26.17 -13.89
N SER A 192 -3.31 25.18 -13.94
CA SER A 192 -2.41 24.98 -15.09
C SER A 192 -2.12 23.52 -15.46
N GLY A 193 -2.49 22.56 -14.61
CA GLY A 193 -2.11 21.15 -14.79
C GLY A 193 -3.21 20.30 -15.41
N THR A 194 -3.33 20.23 -16.74
CA THR A 194 -4.13 19.13 -17.32
C THR A 194 -3.36 17.84 -17.06
N TRP A 195 -3.87 16.93 -16.22
CA TRP A 195 -3.22 15.64 -15.97
C TRP A 195 -3.03 14.96 -17.33
N SER A 196 -1.78 14.75 -17.73
CA SER A 196 -1.52 14.01 -18.95
C SER A 196 -1.96 12.58 -18.71
N LEU A 197 -3.05 12.16 -19.36
CA LEU A 197 -3.61 10.81 -19.28
C LEU A 197 -2.58 9.71 -19.56
N THR A 198 -1.44 10.06 -20.17
CA THR A 198 -0.38 9.15 -20.54
C THR A 198 0.58 8.80 -19.41
N SER A 199 0.63 9.57 -18.32
CA SER A 199 1.53 9.29 -17.20
C SER A 199 1.01 9.96 -15.92
N VAL A 200 0.34 9.17 -15.07
CA VAL A 200 0.03 9.60 -13.70
C VAL A 200 1.21 9.19 -12.83
N ASP A 201 1.89 10.16 -12.24
CA ASP A 201 2.92 9.89 -11.24
C ASP A 201 2.25 9.52 -9.91
N ILE A 202 2.74 8.45 -9.27
CA ILE A 202 2.27 8.04 -7.94
C ILE A 202 2.37 9.18 -6.92
N TRP A 203 3.33 10.09 -7.05
CA TRP A 203 3.48 11.23 -6.16
C TRP A 203 2.41 12.31 -6.33
N GLU A 204 1.84 12.46 -7.53
CA GLU A 204 0.66 13.32 -7.74
C GLU A 204 -0.55 12.78 -6.98
N VAL A 205 -0.70 11.46 -6.95
CA VAL A 205 -1.74 10.79 -6.17
C VAL A 205 -1.50 10.97 -4.67
N VAL A 206 -0.27 10.74 -4.18
CA VAL A 206 0.09 10.97 -2.78
C VAL A 206 -0.22 12.41 -2.37
N GLY A 207 0.21 13.40 -3.16
CA GLY A 207 -0.07 14.81 -2.90
C GLY A 207 -1.56 15.13 -2.92
N SER A 208 -2.33 14.54 -3.85
CA SER A 208 -3.78 14.71 -3.90
C SER A 208 -4.46 14.17 -2.63
N VAL A 209 -4.11 12.96 -2.19
CA VAL A 209 -4.68 12.35 -0.98
C VAL A 209 -4.29 13.14 0.27
N LEU A 210 -3.03 13.54 0.40
CA LEU A 210 -2.57 14.32 1.56
C LEU A 210 -3.26 15.69 1.67
N ARG A 211 -3.56 16.35 0.54
CA ARG A 211 -4.30 17.61 0.53
C ARG A 211 -5.72 17.48 1.09
N GLU A 212 -6.35 16.30 1.01
CA GLU A 212 -7.65 16.06 1.66
C GLU A 212 -7.56 16.11 3.20
N PHE A 213 -6.37 15.87 3.74
CA PHE A 213 -6.07 15.96 5.17
C PHE A 213 -5.34 17.25 5.56
N ASP A 214 -5.32 18.28 4.69
CA ASP A 214 -4.54 19.50 4.90
C ASP A 214 -3.06 19.22 5.19
N CYS A 215 -2.48 18.24 4.49
CA CYS A 215 -1.10 17.82 4.63
C CYS A 215 -0.36 17.86 3.28
N GLU A 216 0.97 17.84 3.34
CA GLU A 216 1.88 17.73 2.20
C GLU A 216 3.05 16.78 2.55
N ALA A 217 3.55 16.07 1.55
CA ALA A 217 4.74 15.24 1.69
C ALA A 217 5.98 16.07 1.39
N VAL A 218 6.92 16.12 2.33
CA VAL A 218 8.25 16.68 2.11
C VAL A 218 9.25 15.55 2.09
N THR A 219 9.88 15.38 0.94
CA THR A 219 11.06 14.51 0.77
C THR A 219 12.29 15.31 1.14
N ASP A 220 13.02 14.86 2.16
CA ASP A 220 14.30 15.46 2.50
C ASP A 220 15.32 15.11 1.41
N LYS A 221 15.71 16.10 0.59
CA LYS A 221 16.70 15.91 -0.48
C LYS A 221 18.12 15.85 0.05
N GLU A 222 18.36 16.28 1.30
CA GLU A 222 19.71 16.36 1.85
C GLU A 222 20.21 15.01 2.37
N HIS A 223 19.30 14.08 2.69
CA HIS A 223 19.61 12.72 3.12
C HIS A 223 19.31 11.71 2.03
N ILE A 224 20.24 11.60 1.07
CA ILE A 224 20.13 10.72 -0.12
C ILE A 224 19.87 9.24 0.25
N GLU A 225 20.20 8.81 1.47
CA GLU A 225 20.06 7.41 1.91
C GLU A 225 18.77 7.12 2.71
N CYS A 226 17.97 8.11 3.08
CA CYS A 226 16.79 7.86 3.92
C CYS A 226 15.48 7.80 3.11
N ASP A 227 14.91 6.60 2.99
CA ASP A 227 13.55 6.33 2.46
C ASP A 227 12.40 6.92 3.31
N THR A 228 12.72 7.82 4.24
CA THR A 228 11.76 8.46 5.12
C THR A 228 11.19 9.72 4.49
N VAL A 229 9.86 9.79 4.47
CA VAL A 229 9.12 10.98 4.04
C VAL A 229 8.52 11.63 5.28
N GLN A 230 8.65 12.95 5.36
CA GLN A 230 7.99 13.73 6.39
C GLN A 230 6.64 14.21 5.86
N VAL A 231 5.57 13.85 6.57
CA VAL A 231 4.25 14.43 6.32
C VAL A 231 4.12 15.65 7.21
N ILE A 232 3.98 16.80 6.57
CA ILE A 232 3.81 18.09 7.24
C ILE A 232 2.41 18.64 6.95
N PRO A 233 1.88 19.49 7.84
CA PRO A 233 0.67 20.26 7.59
C PRO A 233 0.89 21.21 6.42
N LEU A 234 -0.10 21.30 5.52
CA LEU A 234 -0.08 22.27 4.44
C LEU A 234 -0.22 23.66 5.06
N GLN A 235 0.86 24.45 5.01
CA GLN A 235 0.76 25.88 5.28
C GLN A 235 -0.02 26.50 4.14
N ARG A 236 -1.35 26.56 4.26
CA ARG A 236 -2.16 27.38 3.36
C ARG A 236 -1.62 28.80 3.52
N HIS A 237 -0.84 29.25 2.55
CA HIS A 237 -0.54 30.67 2.40
C HIS A 237 -1.89 31.36 2.42
N MET A 238 -2.15 32.12 3.50
CA MET A 238 -3.26 33.06 3.51
C MET A 238 -3.16 33.84 2.21
N PRO A 239 -4.19 33.80 1.34
CA PRO A 239 -4.10 34.40 0.02
C PRO A 239 -3.71 35.86 0.22
N SER A 240 -2.46 36.21 -0.13
CA SER A 240 -1.92 37.55 0.08
C SER A 240 -2.66 38.61 -0.74
N ASP A 241 -3.56 38.20 -1.63
CA ASP A 241 -4.29 39.05 -2.56
C ASP A 241 -5.82 38.90 -2.52
N MET A 242 -6.40 38.45 -1.39
CA MET A 242 -7.86 38.65 -1.21
C MET A 242 -8.13 40.13 -0.93
N GLY A 243 -8.30 40.88 -2.03
CA GLY A 243 -8.78 42.25 -2.03
C GLY A 243 -10.00 42.42 -1.13
N ARG A 244 -9.93 43.48 -0.32
CA ARG A 244 -10.96 43.99 0.59
C ARG A 244 -12.37 43.91 -0.01
N LEU A 245 -13.07 42.81 0.22
CA LEU A 245 -14.53 42.78 0.16
C LEU A 245 -15.01 42.71 1.62
N CYS A 246 -15.68 43.78 2.04
CA CYS A 246 -16.24 43.99 3.38
C CYS A 246 -17.11 42.80 3.85
N GLY A 247 -16.47 41.81 4.46
CA GLY A 247 -17.08 40.82 5.34
C GLY A 247 -16.53 41.05 6.75
N LYS A 248 -17.36 40.79 7.76
CA LYS A 248 -17.02 40.93 9.19
C LYS A 248 -15.59 40.42 9.48
N PRO A 249 -14.80 41.10 10.34
CA PRO A 249 -13.47 40.63 10.70
C PRO A 249 -13.60 39.18 11.20
N GLU A 250 -13.07 38.24 10.42
CA GLU A 250 -12.89 36.88 10.87
C GLU A 250 -11.98 36.98 12.11
N PRO A 251 -12.34 36.37 13.24
CA PRO A 251 -11.53 36.45 14.45
C PRO A 251 -10.10 36.02 14.11
N VAL A 252 -9.14 36.89 14.42
CA VAL A 252 -7.71 36.61 14.23
C VAL A 252 -7.42 35.29 14.93
N MET A 253 -7.13 34.27 14.14
CA MET A 253 -6.87 32.92 14.64
C MET A 253 -5.61 32.99 15.52
N THR A 254 -5.71 32.52 16.77
CA THR A 254 -4.55 32.56 17.66
C THR A 254 -3.50 31.53 17.23
N GLN A 255 -2.24 31.71 17.63
CA GLN A 255 -1.20 30.72 17.36
C GLN A 255 -1.56 29.35 17.96
N GLU A 256 -2.19 29.33 19.14
CA GLU A 256 -2.66 28.11 19.79
C GLU A 256 -3.72 27.37 18.95
N ASP A 257 -4.66 28.11 18.35
CA ASP A 257 -5.66 27.53 17.44
C ASP A 257 -5.02 26.94 16.18
N LEU A 258 -3.97 27.59 15.65
CA LEU A 258 -3.23 27.11 14.50
C LEU A 258 -2.47 25.83 14.84
N ASP A 259 -1.74 25.81 15.96
CA ASP A 259 -0.98 24.65 16.41
C ASP A 259 -1.91 23.44 16.68
N TRP A 260 -3.06 23.69 17.31
CA TRP A 260 -4.08 22.64 17.53
C TRP A 260 -4.63 22.07 16.22
N ARG A 261 -5.04 22.91 15.26
CA ARG A 261 -5.56 22.46 13.96
C ARG A 261 -4.53 21.64 13.19
N THR A 262 -3.29 22.12 13.21
CA THR A 262 -2.12 21.52 12.60
C THR A 262 -1.87 20.11 13.16
N GLN A 263 -1.87 19.99 14.48
CA GLN A 263 -1.71 18.70 15.16
C GLN A 263 -2.91 17.77 14.92
N ALA A 264 -4.13 18.29 14.91
CA ALA A 264 -5.33 17.52 14.63
C ALA A 264 -5.33 16.96 13.20
N ALA A 265 -4.97 17.77 12.20
CA ALA A 265 -4.85 17.36 10.80
C ALA A 265 -3.84 16.21 10.64
N LEU A 266 -2.65 16.36 11.22
CA LEU A 266 -1.63 15.30 11.22
C LEU A 266 -2.11 14.02 11.90
N HIS A 267 -2.77 14.12 13.05
CA HIS A 267 -3.31 12.94 13.73
C HIS A 267 -4.42 12.25 12.92
N LEU A 268 -5.25 13.01 12.21
CA LEU A 268 -6.25 12.48 11.30
C LEU A 268 -5.59 11.76 10.13
N ALA A 269 -4.62 12.40 9.45
CA ALA A 269 -3.85 11.77 8.37
C ALA A 269 -3.17 10.47 8.83
N ALA A 270 -2.49 10.49 9.98
CA ALA A 270 -1.82 9.32 10.53
C ALA A 270 -2.78 8.17 10.82
N ARG A 271 -3.93 8.47 11.41
CA ARG A 271 -4.95 7.48 11.78
C ARG A 271 -5.65 6.94 10.53
N ASP A 272 -6.12 7.82 9.67
CA ASP A 272 -7.04 7.48 8.60
C ASP A 272 -6.35 6.91 7.37
N MET A 273 -5.06 7.23 7.17
CA MET A 273 -4.20 6.59 6.17
C MET A 273 -3.30 5.50 6.77
N GLY A 274 -3.46 5.16 8.05
CA GLY A 274 -2.68 4.11 8.68
C GLY A 274 -1.16 4.33 8.62
N LEU A 275 -0.67 5.58 8.61
CA LEU A 275 0.76 5.90 8.45
C LEU A 275 1.65 5.35 9.58
N SER A 276 1.03 4.88 10.67
CA SER A 276 1.71 4.21 11.76
C SER A 276 1.93 2.70 11.56
N LEU A 277 1.57 2.16 10.40
CA LEU A 277 1.97 0.81 10.02
C LEU A 277 3.50 0.76 9.98
N GLU A 278 4.08 -0.15 10.75
CA GLU A 278 5.49 -0.50 10.57
C GLU A 278 5.59 -1.30 9.28
N TYR A 279 6.30 -0.77 8.29
CA TYR A 279 6.68 -1.58 7.13
C TYR A 279 7.57 -2.70 7.68
N PRO A 280 7.40 -3.96 7.25
CA PRO A 280 8.46 -4.92 7.48
C PRO A 280 9.69 -4.32 6.81
N GLU A 281 10.71 -3.95 7.60
CA GLU A 281 11.95 -3.37 7.10
C GLU A 281 12.31 -4.12 5.82
N THR A 282 12.44 -3.36 4.73
CA THR A 282 12.73 -3.87 3.38
C THR A 282 13.75 -4.97 3.55
N ALA A 283 13.40 -6.17 3.07
CA ALA A 283 14.09 -7.42 3.31
C ALA A 283 15.61 -7.26 3.24
N GLY A 284 16.18 -6.81 4.36
CA GLY A 284 17.60 -6.58 4.48
C GLY A 284 18.19 -7.95 4.37
N PHE A 285 19.21 -8.08 3.53
CA PHE A 285 20.07 -9.22 3.64
C PHE A 285 20.54 -9.27 5.10
N ASP A 286 20.29 -10.39 5.75
CA ASP A 286 20.91 -10.60 7.06
C ASP A 286 22.44 -10.58 6.91
N ALA A 287 23.16 -10.57 8.03
CA ALA A 287 24.62 -10.60 8.00
C ALA A 287 25.21 -11.79 7.19
N THR A 288 24.37 -12.78 6.85
CA THR A 288 24.70 -13.93 6.01
C THR A 288 24.40 -13.73 4.52
N GLY A 289 24.01 -12.54 4.08
CA GLY A 289 23.68 -12.29 2.67
C GLY A 289 22.43 -13.03 2.21
N THR A 290 21.59 -13.50 3.14
CA THR A 290 20.36 -14.22 2.84
C THR A 290 19.19 -13.25 2.94
N ARG A 291 18.37 -13.16 1.88
CA ARG A 291 17.20 -12.29 1.86
C ARG A 291 16.25 -12.77 2.96
N ARG A 292 15.98 -11.92 3.96
CA ARG A 292 14.97 -12.28 4.97
C ARG A 292 13.62 -12.43 4.26
N PRO A 293 12.89 -13.54 4.48
CA PRO A 293 11.55 -13.67 3.92
C PRO A 293 10.71 -12.49 4.40
N PHE A 294 9.99 -11.86 3.48
CA PHE A 294 9.08 -10.77 3.81
C PHE A 294 8.09 -11.27 4.88
N VAL A 295 8.27 -10.77 6.11
CA VAL A 295 7.32 -11.08 7.17
C VAL A 295 6.12 -10.19 6.92
N ASN A 296 4.98 -10.81 6.63
CA ASN A 296 3.70 -10.12 6.47
C ASN A 296 3.54 -9.09 7.62
N PRO A 297 3.30 -7.79 7.33
CA PRO A 297 3.20 -6.74 8.35
C PRO A 297 2.24 -7.20 9.44
N LYS A 298 2.79 -7.60 10.60
CA LYS A 298 1.96 -7.94 11.74
C LYS A 298 1.41 -6.64 12.25
N PHE A 299 0.09 -6.54 12.24
CA PHE A 299 -0.63 -5.50 12.96
C PHE A 299 -0.31 -5.58 14.45
N THR A 300 0.76 -4.91 14.88
CA THR A 300 1.16 -4.80 16.28
C THR A 300 0.39 -3.69 16.98
N ARG A 301 -0.18 -2.74 16.23
CA ARG A 301 -1.07 -1.71 16.78
C ARG A 301 -2.48 -2.21 16.96
N ARG A 302 -2.86 -2.39 18.22
CA ARG A 302 -4.25 -2.20 18.67
C ARG A 302 -4.72 -0.86 18.12
N LEU A 303 -5.94 -0.82 17.59
CA LEU A 303 -6.71 0.42 17.46
C LEU A 303 -6.94 0.98 18.87
N CYS A 304 -5.90 1.54 19.49
CA CYS A 304 -6.04 2.47 20.58
C CYS A 304 -6.60 3.72 19.92
N TRP A 305 -7.93 3.79 19.86
CA TRP A 305 -8.61 5.06 19.68
C TRP A 305 -7.94 6.03 20.66
N PRO A 306 -7.44 7.19 20.21
CA PRO A 306 -7.01 8.20 21.15
C PRO A 306 -8.22 8.42 22.05
N ASN A 307 -8.12 8.00 23.31
CA ASN A 307 -9.09 8.37 24.32
C ASN A 307 -9.28 9.87 24.12
N ALA A 308 -10.50 10.29 23.78
CA ALA A 308 -10.83 11.69 23.65
C ALA A 308 -10.30 12.34 24.92
N MET A 309 -9.17 13.02 24.82
CA MET A 309 -8.51 13.66 25.95
C MET A 309 -9.55 14.62 26.47
N PRO A 310 -10.15 14.37 27.66
CA PRO A 310 -10.99 15.38 28.24
C PRO A 310 -10.01 16.45 28.67
N HIS A 311 -9.88 17.52 27.89
CA HIS A 311 -9.47 18.82 28.40
C HIS A 311 -10.59 19.34 29.33
N SER A 312 -10.92 18.57 30.35
CA SER A 312 -11.61 19.06 31.53
C SER A 312 -10.55 19.08 32.63
N HIS A 313 -10.12 20.27 32.99
CA HIS A 313 -9.53 20.55 34.30
C HIS A 313 -10.54 20.17 35.38
N HIS A 314 -10.65 18.88 35.70
CA HIS A 314 -11.34 18.40 36.88
C HIS A 314 -10.42 17.47 37.65
N THR A 315 -9.82 18.08 38.68
CA THR A 315 -9.21 17.42 39.82
C THR A 315 -10.30 16.58 40.52
N GLY A 316 -10.42 15.31 40.16
CA GLY A 316 -11.44 14.44 40.74
C GLY A 316 -11.25 12.98 40.34
N SER A 317 -10.39 12.28 41.08
CA SER A 317 -10.35 10.83 41.30
C SER A 317 -11.19 9.96 40.35
N SER A 318 -10.69 9.69 39.15
CA SER A 318 -11.22 8.64 38.26
C SER A 318 -10.24 7.49 38.20
N LYS A 319 -10.30 6.59 39.19
CA LYS A 319 -9.58 5.30 39.17
C LYS A 319 -10.44 4.13 38.65
N ASP A 320 -11.74 4.34 38.43
CA ASP A 320 -12.66 3.23 38.17
C ASP A 320 -12.88 2.93 36.67
N MET A 321 -12.45 3.81 35.76
CA MET A 321 -12.71 3.61 34.31
C MET A 321 -11.63 2.80 33.58
N THR A 322 -10.42 2.70 34.12
CA THR A 322 -9.35 1.90 33.48
C THR A 322 -9.51 0.40 33.71
N ASP A 323 -10.15 0.00 34.82
CA ASP A 323 -10.34 -1.42 35.15
C ASP A 323 -11.42 -2.09 34.28
N THR A 324 -12.42 -1.33 33.83
CA THR A 324 -13.51 -1.87 32.99
C THR A 324 -13.04 -2.24 31.58
N PHE A 325 -12.14 -1.45 30.98
CA PHE A 325 -11.52 -1.79 29.69
C PHE A 325 -10.57 -2.99 29.78
N GLY A 326 -9.89 -3.16 30.91
CA GLY A 326 -9.08 -4.35 31.19
C GLY A 326 -9.92 -5.63 31.20
N MET A 327 -11.09 -5.58 31.83
CA MET A 327 -11.99 -6.73 31.93
C MET A 327 -12.62 -7.10 30.58
N LEU A 328 -13.02 -6.12 29.77
CA LEU A 328 -13.58 -6.35 28.43
C LEU A 328 -12.56 -7.03 27.49
N ARG A 329 -11.27 -6.72 27.65
CA ARG A 329 -10.16 -7.34 26.91
C ARG A 329 -9.95 -8.81 27.28
N VAL A 330 -10.07 -9.14 28.56
CA VAL A 330 -10.00 -10.54 29.03
C VAL A 330 -11.18 -11.33 28.48
N LEU A 331 -12.40 -10.77 28.54
CA LEU A 331 -13.61 -11.42 28.05
C LEU A 331 -13.60 -11.66 26.54
N THR A 332 -13.13 -10.70 25.74
CA THR A 332 -13.02 -10.84 24.27
C THR A 332 -11.97 -11.88 23.88
N SER A 333 -10.83 -11.92 24.56
CA SER A 333 -9.79 -12.94 24.33
C SER A 333 -10.27 -14.33 24.74
N LEU A 334 -11.00 -14.43 25.87
CA LEU A 334 -11.60 -15.67 26.35
C LEU A 334 -12.69 -16.16 25.38
N ALA A 335 -13.55 -15.28 24.87
CA ALA A 335 -14.56 -15.61 23.88
C ALA A 335 -13.94 -16.12 22.57
N GLY A 336 -12.86 -15.48 22.10
CA GLY A 336 -12.10 -15.96 20.93
C GLY A 336 -11.50 -17.36 21.14
N ALA A 337 -10.95 -17.62 22.33
CA ALA A 337 -10.45 -18.95 22.71
C ALA A 337 -11.59 -19.99 22.83
N CYS A 338 -12.74 -19.60 23.39
CA CYS A 338 -13.91 -20.47 23.52
C CYS A 338 -14.57 -20.79 22.18
N LEU A 339 -14.51 -19.89 21.19
CA LEU A 339 -15.00 -20.12 19.83
C LEU A 339 -14.03 -20.93 18.96
N SER A 340 -12.72 -20.86 19.23
CA SER A 340 -11.71 -21.68 18.54
C SER A 340 -11.57 -23.09 19.11
N LEU A 341 -11.94 -23.29 20.39
CA LEU A 341 -12.01 -24.60 21.05
C LEU A 341 -12.88 -25.65 20.31
N PRO A 342 -14.13 -25.38 19.90
CA PRO A 342 -14.95 -26.37 19.20
C PRO A 342 -14.39 -26.71 17.81
N ILE A 343 -13.76 -25.75 17.11
CA ILE A 343 -13.13 -25.99 15.80
C ILE A 343 -11.89 -26.88 15.97
N SER A 344 -11.06 -26.59 16.97
CA SER A 344 -9.84 -27.35 17.27
C SER A 344 -10.13 -28.75 17.78
N CYS A 345 -11.20 -28.89 18.57
CA CYS A 345 -11.67 -30.19 19.05
C CYS A 345 -12.30 -31.01 17.91
N ALA A 346 -13.08 -30.37 17.03
CA ALA A 346 -13.64 -31.03 15.85
C ALA A 346 -12.56 -31.52 14.89
N THR A 347 -11.52 -30.72 14.62
CA THR A 347 -10.38 -31.15 13.79
C THR A 347 -9.60 -32.27 14.45
N PHE A 348 -9.33 -32.20 15.76
CA PHE A 348 -8.65 -33.29 16.48
C PHE A 348 -9.44 -34.61 16.45
N VAL A 349 -10.75 -34.55 16.70
CA VAL A 349 -11.64 -35.73 16.62
C VAL A 349 -11.70 -36.29 15.20
N LEU A 350 -11.81 -35.45 14.18
CA LEU A 350 -11.73 -35.87 12.78
C LEU A 350 -10.40 -36.53 12.44
N THR A 351 -9.28 -35.99 12.96
CA THR A 351 -7.94 -36.54 12.72
C THR A 351 -7.81 -37.93 13.34
N ILE A 352 -8.29 -38.11 14.58
CA ILE A 352 -8.32 -39.44 15.24
C ILE A 352 -9.25 -40.40 14.48
N LEU A 353 -10.44 -39.95 14.10
CA LEU A 353 -11.38 -40.78 13.33
C LEU A 353 -10.79 -41.21 11.99
N CYS A 354 -10.12 -40.32 11.26
CA CYS A 354 -9.42 -40.64 10.02
C CYS A 354 -8.25 -41.60 10.24
N PHE A 355 -7.50 -41.46 11.34
CA PHE A 355 -6.37 -42.34 11.63
C PHE A 355 -6.81 -43.75 12.04
N TYR A 356 -7.92 -43.88 12.77
CA TYR A 356 -8.43 -45.16 13.25
C TYR A 356 -9.44 -45.83 12.31
N SER A 357 -10.04 -45.10 11.37
CA SER A 357 -10.85 -45.68 10.31
C SER A 357 -9.96 -46.30 9.23
N LYS A 358 -9.60 -47.58 9.41
CA LYS A 358 -8.97 -48.42 8.36
C LYS A 358 -9.87 -48.70 7.14
N ARG A 359 -10.95 -47.94 6.95
CA ARG A 359 -11.87 -48.07 5.81
C ARG A 359 -12.02 -46.72 5.13
N PRO A 360 -11.89 -46.65 3.80
CA PRO A 360 -12.08 -45.40 3.08
C PRO A 360 -13.52 -44.91 3.26
N LEU A 361 -13.67 -43.74 3.85
CA LEU A 361 -14.94 -43.02 3.91
C LEU A 361 -15.35 -42.65 2.48
N ARG A 362 -16.33 -43.36 1.92
CA ARG A 362 -17.06 -42.90 0.73
C ARG A 362 -17.99 -41.77 1.16
N ILE A 363 -17.59 -40.54 0.89
CA ILE A 363 -18.46 -39.37 0.99
C ILE A 363 -19.40 -39.42 -0.23
N PHE A 364 -20.70 -39.46 0.02
CA PHE A 364 -21.76 -39.39 -1.00
C PHE A 364 -22.27 -37.96 -1.12
#